data_AF-R4LAG3-F1
#
_entry.id   AF-R4LAG3-F1
#
_cell.length_a   1.000
_cell.length_b   1.000
_cell.length_c   1.000
_cell.angle_alpha   90.00
_cell.angle_beta   90.00
_cell.angle_gamma   90.00
#
_symmetry.space_group_name_H-M   'P 1'
#
loop_
_entity.id
_entity.type
_entity.pdbx_description
1 polymer ?
#
loop_
_entity_poly.entity_id
_entity_poly.type
_entity_poly.pdbx_seq_one_letter_code
_entity_poly.pdbx_strand_id
1 'polypeptide(L)'
;MDGPGFHVDIEALERAGDGIAQSIADQKKAGLKDVCADADSYGDEALHSALRRFCDRWNDGMDLLIDDAQKISDILARAGRAYRAVENATASRLRDDPGAQVIGD
;
A
#
# COMPACT_ATOMS: atom_id res chain seq x y z
N MET A 1 -25.50 15.69 10.67
CA MET A 1 -25.74 14.60 11.65
C MET A 1 -26.09 13.40 10.80
N ASP A 2 -25.08 12.61 10.47
CA ASP A 2 -25.15 11.58 9.43
C ASP A 2 -25.90 10.35 9.96
N GLY A 3 -26.76 9.78 9.12
CA GLY A 3 -27.66 8.68 9.48
C GLY A 3 -26.94 7.35 9.76
N PRO A 4 -27.64 6.35 10.32
CA PRO A 4 -27.05 5.07 10.70
C PRO A 4 -26.53 4.32 9.46
N GLY A 5 -25.21 4.25 9.30
CA GLY A 5 -24.55 3.57 8.19
C GLY A 5 -23.08 3.28 8.48
N PHE A 6 -22.44 2.46 7.64
CA PHE A 6 -20.99 2.27 7.69
C PHE A 6 -20.29 3.55 7.18
N HIS A 7 -19.51 4.18 8.05
CA HIS A 7 -18.65 5.31 7.69
C HIS A 7 -17.24 4.79 7.41
N VAL A 8 -16.78 4.98 6.19
CA VAL A 8 -15.39 4.70 5.81
C VAL A 8 -14.59 5.98 5.92
N ASP A 9 -13.53 5.95 6.72
CA ASP A 9 -12.51 6.99 6.72
C ASP A 9 -11.67 6.84 5.44
N ILE A 10 -12.05 7.59 4.41
CA ILE A 10 -11.42 7.56 3.08
C ILE A 10 -9.96 8.01 3.17
N GLU A 11 -9.67 9.01 4.01
CA GLU A 11 -8.31 9.52 4.18
C GLU A 11 -7.41 8.50 4.88
N ALA A 12 -7.90 7.80 5.90
CA ALA A 12 -7.15 6.69 6.52
C ALA A 12 -6.89 5.55 5.53
N LEU A 13 -7.87 5.23 4.67
CA LEU A 13 -7.74 4.18 3.66
C LEU A 13 -6.68 4.53 2.60
N GLU A 14 -6.71 5.76 2.09
CA GLU A 14 -5.72 6.27 1.14
C GLU A 14 -4.31 6.32 1.76
N ARG A 15 -4.19 6.85 2.99
CA ARG A 15 -2.91 6.86 3.73
C ARG A 15 -2.34 5.47 3.95
N ALA A 16 -3.19 4.48 4.22
CA ALA A 16 -2.74 3.09 4.36
C ALA A 16 -2.20 2.54 3.03
N GLY A 17 -2.89 2.79 1.91
CA GLY A 17 -2.42 2.41 0.57
C GLY A 17 -1.06 3.03 0.24
N ASP A 18 -0.91 4.33 0.48
CA ASP A 18 0.32 5.09 0.21
C ASP A 18 1.48 4.64 1.12
N GLY A 19 1.21 4.40 2.41
CA GLY A 19 2.21 3.92 3.35
C GLY A 19 2.77 2.54 2.98
N ILE A 20 1.92 1.65 2.46
CA ILE A 20 2.35 0.35 1.95
C ILE A 20 3.20 0.52 0.68
N ALA A 21 2.78 1.37 -0.26
CA ALA A 21 3.55 1.65 -1.47
C ALA A 21 4.93 2.23 -1.15
N GLN A 22 5.00 3.13 -0.18
CA GLN A 22 6.26 3.69 0.31
C GLN A 22 7.15 2.61 0.94
N SER A 23 6.59 1.73 1.78
CA SER A 23 7.34 0.63 2.40
C SER A 23 7.93 -0.31 1.35
N ILE A 24 7.19 -0.62 0.27
CA ILE A 24 7.69 -1.39 -0.87
C ILE A 24 8.85 -0.66 -1.55
N ALA A 25 8.72 0.65 -1.80
CA ALA A 25 9.75 1.45 -2.45
C ALA A 25 11.05 1.49 -1.62
N ASP A 26 10.94 1.56 -0.29
CA ASP A 26 12.08 1.55 0.61
C ASP A 26 12.75 0.17 0.68
N GLN A 27 11.95 -0.90 0.71
CA GLN A 27 12.48 -2.25 0.67
C GLN A 27 13.26 -2.55 -0.63
N LYS A 28 12.78 -2.07 -1.78
CA LYS A 28 13.50 -2.22 -3.06
C LYS A 28 14.87 -1.53 -3.08
N LYS A 29 15.07 -0.50 -2.24
CA LYS A 29 16.35 0.21 -2.10
C LYS A 29 17.30 -0.45 -1.10
N ALA A 30 16.77 -1.23 -0.15
CA ALA A 30 17.53 -1.83 0.96
C ALA A 30 17.75 -3.35 0.81
N GLY A 31 17.64 -3.89 -0.41
CA GLY A 31 17.77 -5.34 -0.65
C GLY A 31 19.12 -5.91 -0.23
N LEU A 32 19.14 -7.15 0.27
CA LEU A 32 20.35 -7.84 0.71
C LEU A 32 21.30 -8.24 -0.43
N LYS A 33 20.91 -7.99 -1.70
CA LYS A 33 21.76 -8.28 -2.86
C LYS A 33 23.18 -7.69 -2.74
N ASP A 34 23.33 -6.57 -2.03
CA ASP A 34 24.61 -5.89 -1.84
C ASP A 34 25.42 -6.47 -0.66
N VAL A 35 24.83 -7.38 0.14
CA VAL A 35 25.46 -8.03 1.31
C VAL A 35 26.16 -9.33 0.93
N CYS A 36 25.76 -9.94 -0.19
CA CYS A 36 26.30 -11.22 -0.66
C CYS A 36 27.45 -10.92 -1.63
N ALA A 37 28.63 -10.66 -1.06
CA ALA A 37 29.86 -10.39 -1.79
C ALA A 37 30.37 -11.62 -2.56
N ASP A 38 31.46 -11.44 -3.33
CA ASP A 38 32.12 -12.53 -4.05
C ASP A 38 32.75 -13.54 -3.08
N ALA A 39 32.87 -14.80 -3.52
CA ALA A 39 33.37 -15.93 -2.72
C ALA A 39 34.71 -15.64 -2.03
N ASP A 40 35.60 -14.93 -2.72
CA ASP A 40 36.94 -14.55 -2.23
C ASP A 40 36.89 -13.63 -0.99
N SER A 41 35.75 -12.99 -0.72
CA SER A 41 35.55 -12.10 0.44
C SER A 41 35.36 -12.85 1.75
N TYR A 42 35.09 -14.16 1.72
CA TYR A 42 34.67 -14.93 2.90
C TYR A 42 35.78 -15.82 3.48
N GLY A 43 36.82 -16.14 2.70
CA GLY A 43 37.93 -17.00 3.14
C GLY A 43 37.58 -18.47 3.40
N ASP A 44 36.30 -18.84 3.37
CA ASP A 44 35.79 -20.20 3.56
C ASP A 44 34.58 -20.46 2.64
N GLU A 45 34.66 -21.52 1.84
CA GLU A 45 33.66 -21.88 0.84
C GLU A 45 32.32 -22.30 1.47
N ALA A 46 32.35 -22.99 2.61
CA ALA A 46 31.15 -23.45 3.28
C ALA A 46 30.36 -22.25 3.86
N LEU A 47 31.05 -21.27 4.43
CA LEU A 47 30.48 -20.01 4.91
C LEU A 47 29.86 -19.21 3.75
N HIS A 48 30.60 -19.05 2.65
CA HIS A 48 30.09 -18.37 1.46
C HIS A 48 28.81 -19.05 0.94
N SER A 49 28.82 -20.38 0.79
CA SER A 49 27.67 -21.16 0.33
C SER A 49 26.47 -21.06 1.27
N ALA A 50 26.70 -21.06 2.59
CA ALA A 50 25.63 -20.87 3.57
C ALA A 50 25.01 -19.47 3.48
N LEU A 51 25.82 -18.43 3.40
CA LEU A 51 25.33 -17.05 3.30
C LEU A 51 24.62 -16.81 1.96
N ARG A 52 25.14 -17.36 0.85
CA ARG A 52 24.49 -17.24 -0.46
C ARG A 52 23.09 -17.86 -0.46
N ARG A 53 22.94 -19.06 0.11
CA ARG A 53 21.63 -19.71 0.26
C ARG A 53 20.66 -18.90 1.13
N PHE A 54 21.17 -18.29 2.19
CA PHE A 54 20.37 -17.39 3.03
C PHE A 54 19.90 -16.17 2.23
N CYS A 55 20.81 -15.49 1.54
CA CYS A 55 20.51 -14.34 0.69
C CYS A 55 19.44 -14.66 -0.35
N ASP A 56 19.58 -15.78 -1.06
CA ASP A 56 18.65 -16.19 -2.11
C ASP A 56 17.25 -16.42 -1.55
N ARG A 57 17.13 -17.24 -0.50
CA ARG A 57 15.85 -17.50 0.14
C ARG A 57 15.22 -16.24 0.74
N TRP A 58 16.04 -15.33 1.29
CA TRP A 58 15.55 -14.06 1.81
C TRP A 58 14.96 -13.20 0.69
N ASN A 59 15.70 -13.04 -0.42
CA ASN A 59 15.23 -12.25 -1.56
C ASN A 59 13.96 -12.83 -2.16
N ASP A 60 13.90 -14.15 -2.36
CA ASP A 60 12.68 -14.83 -2.84
C ASP A 60 11.48 -14.58 -1.92
N GLY A 61 11.69 -14.66 -0.60
CA GLY A 61 10.65 -14.36 0.39
C GLY A 61 10.22 -12.90 0.38
N MET A 62 11.17 -11.98 0.22
CA MET A 62 10.87 -10.55 0.15
C MET A 62 10.10 -10.19 -1.12
N ASP A 63 10.42 -10.80 -2.26
CA ASP A 63 9.70 -10.58 -3.52
C ASP A 63 8.23 -11.02 -3.39
N LEU A 64 7.97 -12.17 -2.76
CA LEU A 64 6.60 -12.62 -2.47
C LEU A 64 5.84 -11.64 -1.56
N LEU A 65 6.49 -11.16 -0.49
CA LEU A 65 5.88 -10.19 0.42
C LEU A 65 5.59 -8.85 -0.27
N ILE A 66 6.50 -8.40 -1.14
CA ILE A 66 6.33 -7.17 -1.92
C ILE A 66 5.16 -7.30 -2.89
N ASP A 67 5.03 -8.44 -3.57
CA ASP A 67 3.93 -8.68 -4.51
C ASP A 67 2.57 -8.66 -3.80
N ASP A 68 2.46 -9.27 -2.63
CA ASP A 68 1.22 -9.26 -1.85
C ASP A 68 0.93 -7.87 -1.27
N ALA A 69 1.94 -7.18 -0.78
CA ALA A 69 1.81 -5.79 -0.32
C ALA A 69 1.34 -4.87 -1.46
N GLN A 70 1.82 -5.06 -2.69
CA GLN A 70 1.40 -4.28 -3.84
C GLN A 70 -0.08 -4.50 -4.15
N LYS A 71 -0.55 -5.76 -4.13
CA LYS A 71 -1.98 -6.08 -4.32
C LYS A 71 -2.85 -5.40 -3.25
N ILE A 72 -2.41 -5.39 -1.99
CA ILE A 72 -3.14 -4.74 -0.90
C ILE A 72 -3.20 -3.22 -1.14
N SER A 73 -2.07 -2.58 -1.43
CA SER A 73 -2.00 -1.14 -1.73
C SER A 73 -2.93 -0.76 -2.89
N ASP A 74 -2.92 -1.53 -3.98
CA ASP A 74 -3.78 -1.32 -5.14
C ASP A 74 -5.28 -1.43 -4.80
N ILE A 75 -5.66 -2.42 -3.98
CA ILE A 75 -7.05 -2.61 -3.54
C ILE A 75 -7.49 -1.44 -2.67
N LEU A 76 -6.68 -1.01 -1.71
CA LEU A 76 -6.99 0.13 -0.84
C LEU A 76 -7.18 1.41 -1.67
N ALA A 77 -6.28 1.66 -2.62
CA ALA A 77 -6.39 2.82 -3.50
C ALA A 77 -7.64 2.75 -4.39
N ARG A 78 -8.01 1.57 -4.91
CA ARG A 78 -9.25 1.39 -5.69
C ARG A 78 -10.49 1.63 -4.83
N ALA A 79 -10.50 1.12 -3.61
CA ALA A 79 -11.60 1.31 -2.66
C ALA A 79 -11.75 2.80 -2.29
N GLY A 80 -10.65 3.50 -1.99
CA GLY A 80 -10.67 4.94 -1.70
C GLY A 80 -11.27 5.76 -2.85
N ARG A 81 -10.84 5.50 -4.09
CA ARG A 81 -11.42 6.14 -5.29
C ARG A 81 -12.92 5.86 -5.44
N ALA A 82 -13.35 4.63 -5.17
CA ALA A 82 -14.76 4.26 -5.26
C ALA A 82 -15.61 5.00 -4.21
N TYR A 83 -15.17 5.05 -2.95
CA TYR A 83 -15.87 5.78 -1.89
C TYR A 83 -15.94 7.28 -2.20
N ARG A 84 -14.83 7.89 -2.62
CA ARG A 84 -14.76 9.31 -2.97
C ARG A 84 -15.69 9.67 -4.15
N ALA A 85 -15.82 8.78 -5.13
CA ALA A 85 -16.75 8.97 -6.25
C ALA A 85 -18.22 8.98 -5.78
N VAL A 86 -18.58 8.07 -4.86
CA VAL A 86 -19.94 8.02 -4.29
C VAL A 86 -20.23 9.23 -3.41
N GLU A 87 -19.27 9.64 -2.59
CA GLU A 87 -19.37 10.84 -1.76
C GLU A 87 -19.61 12.09 -2.62
N ASN A 88 -18.80 12.30 -3.66
CA ASN A 88 -18.95 13.43 -4.58
C ASN A 88 -20.30 13.41 -5.32
N ALA A 89 -20.73 12.23 -5.80
CA ALA A 89 -22.03 12.10 -6.48
C ALA A 89 -23.21 12.41 -5.54
N THR A 90 -23.10 12.01 -4.28
CA THR A 90 -24.13 12.27 -3.26
C THR A 90 -24.15 13.76 -2.87
N ALA A 91 -22.97 14.35 -2.66
CA ALA A 91 -22.82 15.78 -2.39
C ALA A 91 -23.36 16.65 -3.53
N SER A 92 -23.13 16.27 -4.80
CA SER A 92 -23.69 16.99 -5.95
C SER A 92 -25.22 16.96 -5.95
N ARG A 93 -25.83 15.79 -5.71
CA ARG A 93 -27.30 15.67 -5.66
C ARG A 93 -27.93 16.49 -4.54
N LEU A 94 -27.28 16.61 -3.39
CA LEU A 94 -27.74 17.46 -2.29
C LEU A 94 -27.67 18.95 -2.62
N ARG A 95 -26.72 19.39 -3.46
CA ARG A 95 -26.63 20.78 -3.93
C ARG A 95 -27.71 21.14 -4.94
N ASP A 96 -28.11 20.16 -5.75
CA ASP A 96 -29.13 20.32 -6.78
C ASP A 96 -30.56 20.05 -6.24
N ASP A 97 -30.71 19.80 -4.94
CA ASP A 97 -32.02 19.56 -4.30
C ASP A 97 -32.83 20.88 -4.22
N PRO A 98 -34.00 20.97 -4.88
CA PRO A 98 -34.87 22.14 -4.81
C PRO A 98 -35.29 22.52 -3.38
N GLY A 99 -35.29 21.57 -2.44
CA GLY A 99 -35.60 21.81 -1.03
C GLY A 99 -34.53 22.58 -0.26
N ALA A 100 -33.28 22.60 -0.74
CA ALA A 100 -32.18 23.35 -0.11
C ALA A 100 -32.34 24.86 -0.26
N GLN A 101 -33.07 25.32 -1.29
CA GLN A 101 -33.37 26.75 -1.50
C GLN A 101 -34.47 27.28 -0.56
N VAL A 102 -35.26 26.40 0.07
CA VAL A 102 -36.44 26.78 0.86
C VAL A 102 -36.09 27.16 2.31
N ILE A 103 -34.88 26.87 2.78
CA ILE A 103 -34.41 27.20 4.15
C ILE A 103 -33.62 28.53 4.18
N GLY A 104 -33.45 29.19 3.03
CA GLY A 104 -32.63 30.39 2.87
C GLY A 104 -33.35 31.74 3.02
N ASP A 105 -34.68 31.77 3.22
CA ASP A 105 -35.49 32.99 3.35
C ASP A 105 -36.10 33.15 4.76
#